data_AF-E4XQL3-F1
#
_entry.id   AF-E4XQL3-F1
#
_cell.length_a   1.000
_cell.length_b   1.000
_cell.length_c   1.000
_cell.angle_alpha   90.00
_cell.angle_beta   90.00
_cell.angle_gamma   90.00
#
_symmetry.space_group_name_H-M   'P 1'
#
loop_
_entity.id
_entity.type
_entity.pdbx_description
1 polymer ?
#
loop_
_entity_poly.entity_id
_entity_poly.type
_entity_poly.pdbx_seq_one_letter_code
_entity_poly.pdbx_strand_id
1 'polypeptide(L)'
;MDFRLVSRLFPNGFRPAVAEPSTSARSVGPPSLLITHPLIFPIFRQHNSFFADALKQNPKLWDELKNKSTALGVKFSHCIKTGIDNKGHPMIKTVGAVAGDEESYKLFAPFFDPVISARHNGYAADAVHPTDLDVRKLSKTPVDPTGKYVLTSRCRTGRSVRGTRLPPCTTFQERREVERVVVKSLLSMTGDLAGEYFPLAGSRSYAPMPNGMSHEKEESLRQAGNLFQEPDSTLLLSSGCGRHWPDARGIYHNNDQNLFVWVNEEDQMRIVSMEKGDNVKQIIERFAKATTEIQKCLKNEGYDFMHSEHLGWILTCPSNLGTGLRAGAMVKVPHFSSRSDFKKVLGRMGLQARGTAGVDSASSGGTWDISNADRLGKSEIELVNIFIEGVAQIIRWEQALEQGQNIDAEVAAIGLPKTVTIEVPFSSTRGMKLE
;
A
#
# COMPACT_ATOMS: atom_id res chain seq x y z
N MET A 1 6.49 -18.91 15.07
CA MET A 1 7.23 -20.00 14.40
C MET A 1 8.54 -19.41 13.88
N ASP A 2 9.63 -20.13 14.12
CA ASP A 2 11.04 -19.75 13.97
C ASP A 2 11.39 -19.23 12.56
N PHE A 3 11.71 -17.93 12.44
CA PHE A 3 12.13 -17.27 11.19
C PHE A 3 13.66 -17.26 11.11
N ARG A 4 14.27 -18.44 10.96
CA ARG A 4 15.67 -18.58 10.55
C ARG A 4 15.69 -19.22 9.18
N LEU A 5 15.74 -18.44 8.10
CA LEU A 5 16.32 -18.83 6.80
C LEU A 5 16.09 -17.73 5.74
N VAL A 6 16.77 -16.59 5.86
CA VAL A 6 17.18 -15.77 4.70
C VAL A 6 18.59 -15.26 4.95
N SER A 7 19.54 -16.19 4.99
CA SER A 7 20.93 -15.89 4.64
C SER A 7 21.46 -17.07 3.86
N ARG A 8 22.05 -16.78 2.69
CA ARG A 8 22.78 -17.65 1.74
C ARG A 8 22.19 -17.59 0.33
N LEU A 9 22.53 -16.52 -0.39
CA LEU A 9 22.80 -16.61 -1.83
C LEU A 9 23.82 -15.54 -2.22
N PHE A 10 25.07 -15.64 -1.73
CA PHE A 10 26.29 -15.20 -2.44
C PHE A 10 27.52 -15.88 -1.79
N PRO A 11 28.37 -16.60 -2.54
CA PRO A 11 29.59 -17.19 -2.01
C PRO A 11 30.68 -16.14 -1.78
N ASN A 12 31.48 -16.36 -0.73
CA ASN A 12 32.59 -15.53 -0.27
C ASN A 12 33.59 -15.14 -1.38
N GLY A 13 34.14 -13.93 -1.28
CA GLY A 13 35.55 -13.68 -1.61
C GLY A 13 35.83 -12.53 -2.59
N PHE A 14 35.72 -11.29 -2.12
CA PHE A 14 36.67 -10.24 -2.53
C PHE A 14 36.65 -9.09 -1.49
N ARG A 15 37.76 -8.89 -0.78
CA ARG A 15 38.01 -7.69 0.03
C ARG A 15 38.81 -6.71 -0.83
N PRO A 16 38.33 -5.49 -1.10
CA PRO A 16 39.21 -4.43 -1.55
C PRO A 16 39.96 -3.85 -0.34
N ALA A 17 41.24 -3.54 -0.56
CA ALA A 17 42.18 -3.03 0.42
C ALA A 17 41.71 -1.71 1.07
N VAL A 18 41.98 -1.60 2.37
CA VAL A 18 41.89 -0.37 3.15
C VAL A 18 42.97 0.58 2.63
N ALA A 19 42.58 1.74 2.09
CA ALA A 19 43.49 2.86 1.87
C ALA A 19 43.35 3.85 3.04
N GLU A 20 44.46 4.14 3.71
CA GLU A 20 44.55 5.18 4.74
C GLU A 20 44.29 6.58 4.18
N PRO A 21 43.83 7.54 5.01
CA PRO A 21 43.29 8.80 4.52
C PRO A 21 44.42 9.80 4.19
N SER A 22 44.49 10.25 2.94
CA SER A 22 45.27 11.42 2.58
C SER A 22 44.50 12.71 2.91
N THR A 23 45.20 13.62 3.56
CA THR A 23 44.72 14.94 3.98
C THR A 23 44.60 15.89 2.77
N SER A 24 43.64 16.80 2.88
CA SER A 24 43.32 17.93 1.97
C SER A 24 42.34 17.68 0.82
N ALA A 25 41.05 17.91 1.09
CA ALA A 25 40.11 18.40 0.08
C ALA A 25 39.02 19.24 0.76
N ARG A 26 38.82 20.46 0.24
CA ARG A 26 37.85 21.46 0.70
C ARG A 26 36.44 20.89 0.69
N SER A 27 35.63 21.32 1.66
CA SER A 27 34.21 20.95 1.78
C SER A 27 33.42 21.40 0.55
N VAL A 28 33.10 20.45 -0.32
CA VAL A 28 32.02 20.58 -1.30
C VAL A 28 30.91 19.69 -0.77
N GLY A 29 29.74 20.27 -0.50
CA GLY A 29 28.56 19.52 -0.07
C GLY A 29 28.21 18.42 -1.08
N PRO A 30 27.44 17.39 -0.67
CA PRO A 30 27.12 16.28 -1.56
C PRO A 30 26.41 16.82 -2.80
N PRO A 31 26.74 16.33 -4.02
CA PRO A 31 26.08 16.78 -5.22
C PRO A 31 24.60 16.44 -5.11
N SER A 32 23.74 17.45 -5.29
CA SER A 32 22.33 17.23 -5.53
C SER A 32 22.21 16.24 -6.68
N LEU A 33 21.57 15.09 -6.47
CA LEU A 33 21.09 14.23 -7.54
C LEU A 33 20.07 15.05 -8.35
N LEU A 34 20.56 15.88 -9.27
CA LEU A 34 19.77 16.58 -10.26
C LEU A 34 19.16 15.49 -11.12
N ILE A 35 17.85 15.30 -10.99
CA ILE A 35 17.07 14.48 -11.91
C ILE A 35 17.28 15.09 -13.31
N THR A 36 18.07 14.42 -14.14
CA THR A 36 18.32 14.88 -15.51
C THR A 36 17.04 14.77 -16.32
N HIS A 37 16.57 15.91 -16.83
CA HIS A 37 15.38 15.98 -17.67
C HIS A 37 15.74 15.45 -19.09
N PRO A 38 15.02 14.46 -19.62
CA PRO A 38 15.24 14.04 -21.00
C PRO A 38 14.84 15.19 -21.94
N LEU A 39 15.75 15.63 -22.81
CA LEU A 39 15.47 16.66 -23.82
C LEU A 39 14.82 16.09 -25.10
N ILE A 40 14.84 14.75 -25.26
CA ILE A 40 14.40 14.02 -26.45
C ILE A 40 13.36 12.97 -26.01
N PHE A 41 12.36 12.73 -26.86
CA PHE A 41 11.35 11.69 -26.65
C PHE A 41 12.01 10.33 -26.34
N PRO A 42 11.72 9.69 -25.20
CA PRO A 42 12.38 8.44 -24.84
C PRO A 42 11.91 7.28 -25.72
N ILE A 43 12.83 6.38 -26.10
CA ILE A 43 12.50 5.20 -26.91
C ILE A 43 12.00 4.07 -25.99
N PHE A 44 10.70 3.73 -26.07
CA PHE A 44 10.05 2.75 -25.17
C PHE A 44 9.93 1.32 -25.73
N ARG A 45 10.74 0.91 -26.71
CA ARG A 45 10.55 -0.36 -27.44
C ARG A 45 10.52 -1.61 -26.55
N GLN A 46 11.27 -1.60 -25.44
CA GLN A 46 11.36 -2.72 -24.50
C GLN A 46 10.59 -2.47 -23.19
N HIS A 47 9.86 -1.36 -23.09
CA HIS A 47 9.16 -0.99 -21.86
C HIS A 47 7.77 -1.63 -21.79
N ASN A 48 7.45 -2.19 -20.62
CA ASN A 48 6.18 -2.80 -20.26
C ASN A 48 5.67 -2.18 -18.93
N SER A 49 4.97 -1.06 -19.05
CA SER A 49 4.30 -0.35 -17.96
C SER A 49 3.11 0.44 -18.50
N PHE A 50 2.16 0.81 -17.65
CA PHE A 50 1.01 1.61 -18.07
C PHE A 50 1.43 2.99 -18.61
N PHE A 51 2.46 3.60 -18.00
CA PHE A 51 3.14 4.78 -18.51
C PHE A 51 3.63 4.61 -19.96
N ALA A 52 4.36 3.53 -20.23
CA ALA A 52 4.94 3.30 -21.54
C ALA A 52 3.85 3.09 -22.59
N ASP A 53 2.77 2.41 -22.24
CA ASP A 53 1.63 2.21 -23.14
C ASP A 53 0.92 3.54 -23.46
N ALA A 54 0.68 4.39 -22.46
CA ALA A 54 0.05 5.69 -22.67
C ALA A 54 0.85 6.59 -23.62
N LEU A 55 2.19 6.66 -23.46
CA LEU A 55 3.04 7.46 -24.36
C LEU A 55 3.22 6.83 -25.75
N LYS A 56 3.19 5.50 -25.87
CA LYS A 56 3.20 4.82 -27.19
C LYS A 56 1.90 5.07 -27.95
N GLN A 57 0.76 5.04 -27.26
CA GLN A 57 -0.56 5.26 -27.86
C GLN A 57 -0.76 6.73 -28.24
N ASN A 58 -0.23 7.67 -27.45
CA ASN A 58 -0.29 9.10 -27.77
C ASN A 58 1.08 9.80 -27.58
N PRO A 59 1.99 9.71 -28.57
CA PRO A 59 3.31 10.33 -28.48
C PRO A 59 3.29 11.86 -28.34
N LYS A 60 2.21 12.53 -28.79
CA LYS A 60 2.07 13.99 -28.73
C LYS A 60 2.03 14.53 -27.29
N LEU A 61 1.60 13.69 -26.33
CA LEU A 61 1.60 14.02 -24.89
C LEU A 61 2.97 14.50 -24.40
N TRP A 62 4.07 13.98 -24.97
CA TRP A 62 5.40 14.43 -24.59
C TRP A 62 5.60 15.93 -24.87
N ASP A 63 5.34 16.36 -26.10
CA ASP A 63 5.55 17.76 -26.48
C ASP A 63 4.56 18.70 -25.77
N GLU A 64 3.35 18.22 -25.50
CA GLU A 64 2.32 18.96 -24.76
C GLU A 64 2.66 19.15 -23.28
N LEU A 65 3.34 18.17 -22.63
CA LEU A 65 3.51 18.14 -21.17
C LEU A 65 4.95 18.38 -20.70
N LYS A 66 5.98 18.14 -21.52
CA LYS A 66 7.41 18.16 -21.10
C LYS A 66 7.87 19.46 -20.44
N ASN A 67 7.28 20.59 -20.81
CA ASN A 67 7.65 21.92 -20.30
C ASN A 67 6.70 22.44 -19.21
N LYS A 68 5.66 21.69 -18.85
CA LYS A 68 4.70 22.10 -17.83
C LYS A 68 5.25 21.81 -16.43
N SER A 69 4.88 22.68 -15.49
CA SER A 69 5.19 22.58 -14.06
C SER A 69 3.98 22.98 -13.24
N THR A 70 3.75 22.28 -12.13
CA THR A 70 2.77 22.67 -11.12
C THR A 70 3.22 23.92 -10.37
N ALA A 71 2.31 24.52 -9.58
CA ALA A 71 2.59 25.67 -8.72
C ALA A 71 3.71 25.40 -7.70
N LEU A 72 3.88 24.14 -7.25
CA LEU A 72 4.96 23.75 -6.34
C LEU A 72 6.26 23.34 -7.04
N GLY A 73 6.35 23.51 -8.36
CA GLY A 73 7.55 23.22 -9.15
C GLY A 73 7.69 21.78 -9.61
N VAL A 74 6.62 20.97 -9.55
CA VAL A 74 6.65 19.58 -10.02
C VAL A 74 6.50 19.56 -11.53
N LYS A 75 7.55 19.09 -12.22
CA LYS A 75 7.57 18.92 -13.68
C LYS A 75 7.06 17.54 -14.09
N PHE A 76 6.57 17.44 -15.32
CA PHE A 76 6.14 16.16 -15.91
C PHE A 76 7.24 15.09 -15.84
N SER A 77 8.51 15.46 -16.06
CA SER A 77 9.65 14.55 -15.96
C SER A 77 9.82 13.89 -14.59
N HIS A 78 9.47 14.58 -13.49
CA HIS A 78 9.53 13.96 -12.16
C HIS A 78 8.51 12.82 -12.06
N CYS A 79 7.34 13.01 -12.68
CA CYS A 79 6.26 12.04 -12.63
C CYS A 79 6.60 10.75 -13.39
N ILE A 80 7.34 10.85 -14.49
CA ILE A 80 7.59 9.72 -15.41
C ILE A 80 8.99 9.11 -15.29
N LYS A 81 9.89 9.68 -14.48
CA LYS A 81 11.29 9.23 -14.38
C LYS A 81 11.41 7.74 -14.08
N THR A 82 10.59 7.25 -13.15
CA THR A 82 10.56 5.83 -12.79
C THR A 82 10.16 4.93 -13.96
N GLY A 83 9.23 5.35 -14.82
CA GLY A 83 8.85 4.60 -16.00
C GLY A 83 9.89 4.64 -17.12
N ILE A 84 10.68 5.70 -17.20
CA ILE A 84 11.80 5.78 -18.16
C ILE A 84 12.92 4.82 -17.73
N ASP A 85 13.30 4.85 -16.46
CA ASP A 85 14.42 4.07 -15.95
C ASP A 85 14.10 2.57 -15.84
N ASN A 86 12.85 2.24 -15.54
CA ASN A 86 12.42 0.87 -15.34
C ASN A 86 11.65 0.36 -16.56
N LYS A 87 12.29 -0.52 -17.34
CA LYS A 87 11.68 -1.17 -18.51
C LYS A 87 10.45 -2.02 -18.15
N GLY A 88 10.27 -2.38 -16.90
CA GLY A 88 9.15 -3.20 -16.43
C GLY A 88 9.53 -3.83 -15.10
N HIS A 89 8.67 -4.72 -14.61
CA HIS A 89 8.98 -5.54 -13.44
C HIS A 89 8.81 -7.02 -13.80
N PRO A 90 9.69 -7.94 -13.33
CA PRO A 90 9.64 -9.35 -13.72
C PRO A 90 8.29 -10.03 -13.43
N MET A 91 7.60 -9.59 -12.36
CA MET A 91 6.41 -10.27 -11.83
C MET A 91 5.09 -9.56 -12.13
N ILE A 92 5.10 -8.25 -12.36
CA ILE A 92 3.88 -7.43 -12.46
C ILE A 92 4.01 -6.37 -13.54
N LYS A 93 2.87 -5.96 -14.12
CA LYS A 93 2.83 -4.73 -14.92
C LYS A 93 2.80 -3.52 -13.99
N THR A 94 3.85 -2.71 -14.03
CA THR A 94 3.97 -1.52 -13.17
C THR A 94 3.20 -0.35 -13.76
N VAL A 95 2.85 0.62 -12.90
CA VAL A 95 2.33 1.91 -13.37
C VAL A 95 3.38 2.65 -14.18
N GLY A 96 4.62 2.74 -13.68
CA GLY A 96 5.71 3.48 -14.34
C GLY A 96 5.56 5.00 -14.25
N ALA A 97 4.71 5.50 -13.35
CA ALA A 97 4.58 6.92 -13.07
C ALA A 97 4.17 7.16 -11.62
N VAL A 98 4.51 8.33 -11.10
CA VAL A 98 4.16 8.84 -9.77
C VAL A 98 3.67 10.27 -9.86
N ALA A 99 2.87 10.74 -8.92
CA ALA A 99 2.58 12.16 -8.74
C ALA A 99 3.61 12.80 -7.80
N GLY A 100 4.02 14.04 -8.08
CA GLY A 100 4.92 14.78 -7.21
C GLY A 100 4.20 15.71 -6.23
N ASP A 101 2.93 16.03 -6.48
CA ASP A 101 2.02 16.82 -5.63
C ASP A 101 0.57 16.56 -6.07
N GLU A 102 -0.40 17.18 -5.38
CA GLU A 102 -1.81 17.03 -5.71
C GLU A 102 -2.17 17.56 -7.11
N GLU A 103 -1.58 18.69 -7.52
CA GLU A 103 -1.84 19.33 -8.82
C GLU A 103 -1.35 18.48 -10.00
N SER A 104 -0.36 17.60 -9.80
CA SER A 104 0.15 16.68 -10.82
C SER A 104 -0.97 15.90 -11.52
N TYR A 105 -1.96 15.42 -10.77
CA TYR A 105 -3.09 14.68 -11.33
C TYR A 105 -4.01 15.53 -12.21
N LYS A 106 -4.09 16.84 -11.94
CA LYS A 106 -4.91 17.78 -12.72
C LYS A 106 -4.14 18.33 -13.93
N LEU A 107 -2.93 18.81 -13.72
CA LEU A 107 -2.12 19.45 -14.77
C LEU A 107 -1.68 18.45 -15.85
N PHE A 108 -1.38 17.21 -15.45
CA PHE A 108 -0.97 16.13 -16.34
C PHE A 108 -2.09 15.10 -16.57
N ALA A 109 -3.36 15.46 -16.34
CA ALA A 109 -4.53 14.61 -16.57
C ALA A 109 -4.56 13.94 -17.96
N PRO A 110 -4.22 14.61 -19.09
CA PRO A 110 -4.16 13.96 -20.40
C PRO A 110 -3.24 12.72 -20.46
N PHE A 111 -2.26 12.65 -19.56
CA PHE A 111 -1.41 11.48 -19.37
C PHE A 111 -1.90 10.57 -18.24
N PHE A 112 -2.28 11.11 -17.08
CA PHE A 112 -2.66 10.31 -15.92
C PHE A 112 -3.98 9.57 -16.13
N ASP A 113 -4.98 10.15 -16.79
CA ASP A 113 -6.30 9.52 -16.92
C ASP A 113 -6.24 8.21 -17.72
N PRO A 114 -5.56 8.12 -18.88
CA PRO A 114 -5.37 6.84 -19.57
C PRO A 114 -4.61 5.81 -18.73
N VAL A 115 -3.61 6.25 -17.94
CA VAL A 115 -2.84 5.37 -17.06
C VAL A 115 -3.70 4.83 -15.91
N ILE A 116 -4.51 5.70 -15.30
CA ILE A 116 -5.45 5.38 -14.22
C ILE A 116 -6.51 4.42 -14.74
N SER A 117 -7.13 4.73 -15.89
CA SER A 117 -8.15 3.90 -16.53
C SER A 117 -7.62 2.51 -16.82
N ALA A 118 -6.44 2.40 -17.45
CA ALA A 118 -5.82 1.12 -17.75
C ALA A 118 -5.43 0.32 -16.49
N ARG A 119 -5.00 1.00 -15.42
CA ARG A 119 -4.65 0.35 -14.15
C ARG A 119 -5.88 -0.09 -13.37
N HIS A 120 -6.98 0.65 -13.42
CA HIS A 120 -8.20 0.44 -12.62
C HIS A 120 -9.39 0.02 -13.49
N ASN A 121 -9.15 -0.94 -14.40
CA ASN A 121 -10.19 -1.67 -15.12
C ASN A 121 -11.20 -0.78 -15.88
N GLY A 122 -10.73 0.31 -16.48
CA GLY A 122 -11.56 1.20 -17.28
C GLY A 122 -12.23 2.32 -16.50
N TYR A 123 -11.74 2.69 -15.30
CA TYR A 123 -12.22 3.88 -14.59
C TYR A 123 -12.19 5.10 -15.52
N ALA A 124 -13.36 5.68 -15.77
CA ALA A 124 -13.53 6.75 -16.76
C ALA A 124 -12.99 8.08 -16.22
N ALA A 125 -12.50 8.96 -17.11
CA ALA A 125 -11.90 10.24 -16.73
C ALA A 125 -12.90 11.23 -16.09
N ASP A 126 -14.20 11.00 -16.27
CA ASP A 126 -15.31 11.77 -15.69
C ASP A 126 -16.02 11.03 -14.55
N ALA A 127 -15.55 9.82 -14.17
CA ALA A 127 -16.15 9.05 -13.09
C ALA A 127 -15.97 9.76 -11.73
N VAL A 128 -16.90 9.54 -10.81
CA VAL A 128 -16.81 10.05 -9.43
C VAL A 128 -16.54 8.89 -8.50
N HIS A 129 -15.57 9.06 -7.60
CA HIS A 129 -15.19 8.04 -6.65
C HIS A 129 -16.13 8.09 -5.43
N PRO A 130 -16.84 6.99 -5.10
CA PRO A 130 -17.58 6.92 -3.85
C PRO A 130 -16.62 6.74 -2.67
N THR A 131 -16.77 7.56 -1.63
CA THR A 131 -16.08 7.41 -0.33
C THR A 131 -17.10 7.11 0.74
N ASP A 132 -16.94 6.01 1.47
CA ASP A 132 -17.84 5.59 2.54
C ASP A 132 -17.09 4.70 3.52
N LEU A 133 -17.01 5.15 4.77
CA LEU A 133 -16.37 4.43 5.87
C LEU A 133 -17.36 4.16 7.02
N ASP A 134 -18.67 4.16 6.74
CA ASP A 134 -19.71 3.83 7.72
C ASP A 134 -19.71 2.33 8.04
N VAL A 135 -19.01 1.98 9.11
CA VAL A 135 -18.83 0.60 9.61
C VAL A 135 -20.12 -0.15 9.87
N ARG A 136 -21.26 0.54 10.04
CA ARG A 136 -22.57 -0.10 10.25
C ARG A 136 -23.08 -0.82 8.99
N LYS A 137 -22.54 -0.46 7.82
CA LYS A 137 -22.85 -1.06 6.51
C LYS A 137 -21.96 -2.25 6.16
N LEU A 138 -21.04 -2.64 7.04
CA LEU A 138 -20.24 -3.85 6.86
C LEU A 138 -21.12 -5.09 6.86
N SER A 139 -20.75 -6.06 6.03
CA SER A 139 -21.34 -7.39 6.05
C SER A 139 -21.19 -8.00 7.44
N LYS A 140 -22.25 -8.70 7.86
CA LYS A 140 -22.30 -9.46 9.12
C LYS A 140 -21.92 -10.93 8.94
N THR A 141 -21.54 -11.33 7.71
CA THR A 141 -21.14 -12.70 7.41
C THR A 141 -19.92 -13.08 8.26
N PRO A 142 -20.02 -14.13 9.09
CA PRO A 142 -18.87 -14.68 9.79
C PRO A 142 -17.84 -15.19 8.77
N VAL A 143 -16.62 -14.68 8.83
CA VAL A 143 -15.57 -15.04 7.87
C VAL A 143 -15.03 -16.44 8.19
N ASP A 144 -14.67 -16.68 9.45
CA ASP A 144 -14.18 -17.97 9.93
C ASP A 144 -14.76 -18.32 11.32
N PRO A 145 -15.99 -18.86 11.38
CA PRO A 145 -16.61 -19.30 12.63
C PRO A 145 -15.78 -20.30 13.45
N THR A 146 -14.84 -21.00 12.81
CA THR A 146 -14.03 -22.04 13.44
C THR A 146 -12.72 -21.50 14.01
N GLY A 147 -12.27 -20.33 13.56
CA GLY A 147 -10.96 -19.75 13.88
C GLY A 147 -9.77 -20.56 13.37
N LYS A 148 -9.97 -21.50 12.43
CA LYS A 148 -8.95 -22.44 11.95
C LYS A 148 -8.18 -21.92 10.73
N TYR A 149 -8.82 -21.10 9.90
CA TYR A 149 -8.34 -20.72 8.57
C TYR A 149 -7.75 -19.31 8.55
N VAL A 150 -8.33 -18.35 9.27
CA VAL A 150 -7.85 -16.96 9.32
C VAL A 150 -6.87 -16.77 10.47
N LEU A 151 -5.61 -16.47 10.14
CA LEU A 151 -4.54 -16.27 11.12
C LEU A 151 -4.52 -14.82 11.63
N THR A 152 -4.58 -13.87 10.71
CA THR A 152 -4.60 -12.43 10.99
C THR A 152 -5.43 -11.71 9.94
N SER A 153 -6.06 -10.61 10.35
CA SER A 153 -6.76 -9.69 9.48
C SER A 153 -6.11 -8.32 9.57
N ARG A 154 -6.08 -7.58 8.46
CA ARG A 154 -5.55 -6.22 8.41
C ARG A 154 -6.25 -5.37 7.36
N CYS A 155 -6.31 -4.07 7.64
CA CYS A 155 -6.66 -3.03 6.72
C CYS A 155 -5.50 -2.04 6.63
N ARG A 156 -5.13 -1.64 5.41
CA ARG A 156 -4.14 -0.59 5.19
C ARG A 156 -4.64 0.43 4.17
N THR A 157 -4.30 1.69 4.39
CA THR A 157 -4.44 2.75 3.37
C THR A 157 -3.22 3.67 3.37
N GLY A 158 -3.17 4.60 2.42
CA GLY A 158 -2.33 5.79 2.53
C GLY A 158 -3.16 7.06 2.73
N ARG A 159 -2.54 8.10 3.29
CA ARG A 159 -3.05 9.48 3.27
C ARG A 159 -1.91 10.45 2.96
N SER A 160 -2.27 11.56 2.32
CA SER A 160 -1.35 12.66 1.99
C SER A 160 -1.90 13.98 2.53
N VAL A 161 -1.02 14.88 2.94
CA VAL A 161 -1.27 16.20 3.53
C VAL A 161 -1.37 17.24 2.43
N ARG A 162 -2.55 17.83 2.25
CA ARG A 162 -2.84 18.89 1.27
C ARG A 162 -1.89 20.07 1.41
N GLY A 163 -1.50 20.65 0.28
CA GLY A 163 -0.60 21.82 0.24
C GLY A 163 0.89 21.49 0.32
N THR A 164 1.27 20.21 0.38
CA THR A 164 2.67 19.76 0.37
C THR A 164 2.97 18.92 -0.88
N ARG A 165 4.25 18.76 -1.26
CA ARG A 165 4.64 17.82 -2.30
C ARG A 165 4.70 16.40 -1.73
N LEU A 166 4.36 15.44 -2.57
CA LEU A 166 4.46 14.01 -2.30
C LEU A 166 5.94 13.56 -2.23
N PRO A 167 6.25 12.38 -1.66
CA PRO A 167 7.62 11.91 -1.45
C PRO A 167 8.58 12.00 -2.64
N PRO A 168 8.16 11.80 -3.91
CA PRO A 168 9.04 11.99 -5.07
C PRO A 168 9.66 13.39 -5.16
N CYS A 169 8.92 14.43 -4.78
CA CYS A 169 9.30 15.82 -4.98
C CYS A 169 9.42 16.66 -3.70
N THR A 170 9.06 16.12 -2.54
CA THR A 170 9.18 16.84 -1.26
C THR A 170 10.61 17.32 -0.99
N THR A 171 10.76 18.53 -0.44
CA THR A 171 12.07 19.05 -0.01
C THR A 171 12.45 18.44 1.33
N PHE A 172 13.69 18.67 1.77
CA PHE A 172 14.14 18.25 3.09
C PHE A 172 13.28 18.87 4.21
N GLN A 173 13.04 20.18 4.14
CA GLN A 173 12.27 20.92 5.14
C GLN A 173 10.79 20.55 5.12
N GLU A 174 10.21 20.40 3.93
CA GLU A 174 8.80 20.06 3.80
C GLU A 174 8.50 18.65 4.32
N ARG A 175 9.41 17.70 4.13
CA ARG A 175 9.28 16.36 4.71
C ARG A 175 9.28 16.39 6.25
N ARG A 176 10.15 17.22 6.85
CA ARG A 176 10.16 17.45 8.30
C ARG A 176 8.89 18.14 8.79
N GLU A 177 8.33 19.06 8.01
CA GLU A 177 7.05 19.68 8.34
C GLU A 177 5.90 18.66 8.31
N VAL A 178 5.86 17.78 7.30
CA VAL A 178 4.91 16.66 7.25
C VAL A 178 5.08 15.74 8.45
N GLU A 179 6.31 15.38 8.83
CA GLU A 179 6.56 14.61 10.05
C GLU A 179 6.01 15.35 11.28
N ARG A 180 6.31 16.64 11.44
CA ARG A 180 5.87 17.45 12.59
C ARG A 180 4.35 17.43 12.76
N VAL A 181 3.59 17.71 11.70
CA VAL A 181 2.12 17.80 11.79
C VAL A 181 1.45 16.44 11.97
N VAL A 182 1.98 15.41 11.29
CA VAL A 182 1.46 14.04 11.41
C VAL A 182 1.76 13.47 12.79
N VAL A 183 3.00 13.59 13.27
CA VAL A 183 3.41 13.06 14.59
C VAL A 183 2.69 13.80 15.72
N LYS A 184 2.51 15.13 15.61
CA LYS A 184 1.69 15.89 16.58
C LYS A 184 0.27 15.32 16.67
N SER A 185 -0.32 14.96 15.53
CA SER A 185 -1.65 14.34 15.47
C SER A 185 -1.66 12.97 16.15
N LEU A 186 -0.69 12.11 15.81
CA LEU A 186 -0.61 10.75 16.34
C LEU A 186 -0.38 10.71 17.86
N LEU A 187 0.46 11.61 18.38
CA LEU A 187 0.73 11.71 19.82
C LEU A 187 -0.42 12.37 20.61
N SER A 188 -1.41 12.95 19.93
CA SER A 188 -2.62 13.48 20.57
C SER A 188 -3.73 12.44 20.76
N MET A 189 -3.57 11.25 20.17
CA MET A 189 -4.55 10.16 20.27
C MET A 189 -4.64 9.63 21.71
N THR A 190 -5.85 9.25 22.12
CA THR A 190 -6.15 8.74 23.46
C THR A 190 -6.87 7.39 23.41
N GLY A 191 -7.03 6.74 24.56
CA GLY A 191 -7.71 5.44 24.69
C GLY A 191 -6.96 4.32 23.95
N ASP A 192 -7.70 3.49 23.22
CA ASP A 192 -7.18 2.38 22.40
C ASP A 192 -6.28 2.85 21.25
N LEU A 193 -6.33 4.13 20.90
CA LEU A 193 -5.46 4.70 19.89
C LEU A 193 -4.17 5.27 20.47
N ALA A 194 -4.01 5.43 21.80
CA ALA A 194 -2.82 6.02 22.40
C ALA A 194 -1.56 5.18 22.14
N GLY A 195 -0.42 5.83 21.96
CA GLY A 195 0.80 5.18 21.50
C GLY A 195 2.02 6.08 21.43
N GLU A 196 3.07 5.57 20.80
CA GLU A 196 4.39 6.19 20.72
C GLU A 196 4.89 6.28 19.28
N TYR A 197 5.68 7.32 19.00
CA TYR A 197 6.35 7.53 17.72
C TYR A 197 7.85 7.23 17.84
N PHE A 198 8.35 6.44 16.90
CA PHE A 198 9.73 6.01 16.78
C PHE A 198 10.28 6.48 15.42
N PRO A 199 11.04 7.59 15.37
CA PRO A 199 11.83 7.92 14.18
C PRO A 199 12.83 6.80 13.87
N LEU A 200 13.12 6.58 12.59
CA LEU A 200 14.10 5.57 12.15
C LEU A 200 15.48 5.82 12.78
N ALA A 201 16.25 4.76 12.98
CA ALA A 201 17.60 4.85 13.52
C ALA A 201 18.45 5.80 12.68
N GLY A 202 19.11 6.77 13.32
CA GLY A 202 19.91 7.80 12.65
C GLY A 202 19.13 9.02 12.14
N SER A 203 17.80 9.03 12.22
CA SER A 203 17.01 10.23 11.94
C SER A 203 17.25 11.32 13.00
N ARG A 204 17.36 12.57 12.56
CA ARG A 204 17.65 13.74 13.42
C ARG A 204 16.54 14.79 13.39
N SER A 205 15.36 14.40 12.92
CA SER A 205 14.25 15.32 12.68
C SER A 205 13.31 15.47 13.87
N TYR A 206 13.35 14.54 14.82
CA TYR A 206 12.43 14.50 15.97
C TYR A 206 13.17 14.76 17.30
N ALA A 207 12.91 15.93 17.90
CA ALA A 207 13.65 16.42 19.06
C ALA A 207 13.62 15.49 20.30
N PRO A 208 12.50 14.82 20.66
CA PRO A 208 12.50 13.91 21.79
C PRO A 208 13.36 12.64 21.61
N MET A 209 13.75 12.31 20.37
CA MET A 209 14.60 11.17 20.05
C MET A 209 15.63 11.56 18.98
N PRO A 210 16.67 12.35 19.37
CA PRO A 210 17.51 13.10 18.43
C PRO A 210 18.43 12.23 17.54
N ASN A 211 18.53 10.94 17.82
CA ASN A 211 19.31 9.96 17.04
C ASN A 211 18.45 8.86 16.43
N GLY A 212 17.12 9.01 16.45
CA GLY A 212 16.24 7.91 16.06
C GLY A 212 16.12 6.83 17.12
N MET A 213 15.30 5.82 16.84
CA MET A 213 15.20 4.62 17.65
C MET A 213 16.53 3.85 17.66
N SER A 214 16.72 2.98 18.65
CA SER A 214 17.89 2.10 18.66
C SER A 214 17.85 1.10 17.51
N HIS A 215 19.01 0.62 17.06
CA HIS A 215 19.08 -0.42 16.03
C HIS A 215 18.38 -1.71 16.46
N GLU A 216 18.43 -2.06 17.74
CA GLU A 216 17.74 -3.24 18.29
C GLU A 216 16.22 -3.09 18.18
N LYS A 217 15.68 -1.91 18.52
CA LYS A 217 14.24 -1.62 18.36
C LYS A 217 13.85 -1.65 16.88
N GLU A 218 14.64 -1.03 16.02
CA GLU A 218 14.39 -1.00 14.58
C GLU A 218 14.35 -2.42 14.00
N GLU A 219 15.34 -3.25 14.34
CA GLU A 219 15.42 -4.64 13.91
C GLU A 219 14.26 -5.48 14.48
N SER A 220 13.87 -5.26 15.74
CA SER A 220 12.71 -5.93 16.33
C SER A 220 11.41 -5.65 15.55
N LEU A 221 11.24 -4.41 15.10
CA LEU A 221 10.06 -4.00 14.33
C LEU A 221 10.10 -4.55 12.90
N ARG A 222 11.29 -4.63 12.27
CA ARG A 222 11.47 -5.29 10.97
C ARG A 222 11.17 -6.78 11.05
N GLN A 223 11.68 -7.48 12.06
CA GLN A 223 11.44 -8.91 12.28
C GLN A 223 9.98 -9.23 12.56
N ALA A 224 9.27 -8.31 13.24
CA ALA A 224 7.83 -8.41 13.44
C ALA A 224 7.00 -8.10 12.17
N GLY A 225 7.64 -7.63 11.09
CA GLY A 225 6.96 -7.20 9.86
C GLY A 225 6.21 -5.88 10.01
N ASN A 226 6.49 -5.12 11.06
CA ASN A 226 5.79 -3.88 11.41
C ASN A 226 6.47 -2.63 10.87
N LEU A 227 7.75 -2.71 10.51
CA LEU A 227 8.51 -1.59 9.94
C LEU A 227 8.80 -1.80 8.45
N PHE A 228 8.75 -0.71 7.69
CA PHE A 228 9.17 -0.66 6.30
C PHE A 228 10.69 -0.79 6.14
N GLN A 229 11.13 -1.21 4.96
CA GLN A 229 12.53 -1.35 4.64
C GLN A 229 13.11 -0.06 4.06
N GLU A 230 14.43 0.05 4.09
CA GLU A 230 15.11 1.07 3.28
C GLU A 230 14.75 0.87 1.80
N PRO A 231 14.41 1.94 1.06
CA PRO A 231 14.02 1.81 -0.33
C PRO A 231 15.20 1.31 -1.18
N ASP A 232 15.16 0.05 -1.57
CA ASP A 232 16.14 -0.62 -2.43
C ASP A 232 15.61 -0.86 -3.86
N SER A 233 14.29 -0.82 -4.03
CA SER A 233 13.63 -0.97 -5.33
C SER A 233 14.02 0.17 -6.28
N THR A 234 14.45 -0.21 -7.48
CA THR A 234 14.73 0.74 -8.56
C THR A 234 13.52 1.62 -8.90
N LEU A 235 12.29 1.14 -8.70
CA LEU A 235 11.07 1.93 -8.89
C LEU A 235 10.99 3.12 -7.92
N LEU A 236 11.30 2.90 -6.64
CA LEU A 236 11.28 3.91 -5.57
C LEU A 236 12.49 4.84 -5.63
N LEU A 237 13.67 4.30 -5.99
CA LEU A 237 14.89 5.09 -6.09
C LEU A 237 14.82 6.06 -7.27
N SER A 238 14.39 5.59 -8.45
CA SER A 238 14.26 6.42 -9.65
C SER A 238 13.11 7.45 -9.59
N SER A 239 12.09 7.22 -8.75
CA SER A 239 11.05 8.22 -8.49
C SER A 239 11.52 9.33 -7.55
N GLY A 240 12.64 9.15 -6.85
CA GLY A 240 13.17 10.11 -5.88
C GLY A 240 12.63 9.96 -4.45
N CYS A 241 11.87 8.90 -4.14
CA CYS A 241 11.36 8.66 -2.77
C CYS A 241 12.48 8.40 -1.75
N GLY A 242 13.61 7.82 -2.18
CA GLY A 242 14.75 7.50 -1.31
C GLY A 242 15.61 8.68 -0.85
N ARG A 243 15.35 9.92 -1.32
CA ARG A 243 16.19 11.08 -1.00
C ARG A 243 16.23 11.36 0.51
N HIS A 244 17.43 11.68 1.02
CA HIS A 244 17.69 12.07 2.41
C HIS A 244 17.30 10.99 3.45
N TRP A 245 17.35 9.71 3.10
CA TRP A 245 17.14 8.64 4.07
C TRP A 245 18.18 8.71 5.22
N PRO A 246 17.82 8.46 6.49
CA PRO A 246 16.49 8.14 7.04
C PRO A 246 15.72 9.37 7.59
N ASP A 247 16.14 10.59 7.26
CA ASP A 247 15.62 11.81 7.90
C ASP A 247 14.11 12.01 7.73
N ALA A 248 13.42 12.38 8.83
CA ALA A 248 11.97 12.62 8.87
C ALA A 248 11.11 11.40 8.55
N ARG A 249 11.64 10.19 8.75
CA ARG A 249 10.89 8.93 8.62
C ARG A 249 10.80 8.25 9.97
N GLY A 250 9.71 7.52 10.16
CA GLY A 250 9.50 6.76 11.37
C GLY A 250 8.19 6.00 11.35
N ILE A 251 7.90 5.37 12.48
CA ILE A 251 6.71 4.59 12.72
C ILE A 251 6.07 5.02 14.02
N TYR A 252 4.76 5.16 14.00
CA TYR A 252 3.93 5.18 15.18
C TYR A 252 3.28 3.82 15.38
N HIS A 253 3.11 3.40 16.62
CA HIS A 253 2.16 2.34 16.96
C HIS A 253 1.43 2.63 18.26
N ASN A 254 0.18 2.18 18.35
CA ASN A 254 -0.56 2.24 19.62
C ASN A 254 0.02 1.24 20.65
N ASN A 255 -0.42 1.37 21.89
CA ASN A 255 0.06 0.54 23.01
C ASN A 255 -0.17 -0.96 22.77
N ASP A 256 -1.30 -1.33 22.15
CA ASP A 256 -1.65 -2.72 21.84
C ASP A 256 -0.96 -3.26 20.58
N GLN A 257 -0.18 -2.43 19.86
CA GLN A 257 0.50 -2.77 18.61
C GLN A 257 -0.44 -3.40 17.58
N ASN A 258 -1.64 -2.83 17.45
CA ASN A 258 -2.69 -3.25 16.52
C ASN A 258 -3.15 -2.11 15.59
N LEU A 259 -2.54 -0.92 15.74
CA LEU A 259 -2.57 0.22 14.84
C LEU A 259 -1.15 0.72 14.63
N PHE A 260 -0.74 0.86 13.37
CA PHE A 260 0.57 1.38 12.96
C PHE A 260 0.40 2.51 11.95
N VAL A 261 1.26 3.53 12.02
CA VAL A 261 1.34 4.57 11.00
C VAL A 261 2.80 4.76 10.59
N TRP A 262 3.13 4.43 9.35
CA TRP A 262 4.42 4.76 8.76
C TRP A 262 4.38 6.19 8.24
N VAL A 263 5.42 6.95 8.55
CA VAL A 263 5.55 8.37 8.19
C VAL A 263 6.66 8.54 7.16
N ASN A 264 6.34 9.18 6.02
CA ASN A 264 7.27 9.60 4.97
C ASN A 264 8.06 8.49 4.23
N GLU A 265 7.45 7.33 4.01
CA GLU A 265 8.02 6.25 3.20
C GLU A 265 7.73 6.46 1.69
N GLU A 266 6.92 5.62 1.05
CA GLU A 266 6.45 5.76 -0.33
C GLU A 266 5.34 6.80 -0.43
N ASP A 267 4.54 6.92 0.62
CA ASP A 267 3.51 7.92 0.85
C ASP A 267 3.79 8.66 2.17
N GLN A 268 3.15 9.81 2.37
CA GLN A 268 3.34 10.61 3.60
C GLN A 268 2.83 9.87 4.84
N MET A 269 1.74 9.12 4.71
CA MET A 269 1.25 8.20 5.74
C MET A 269 0.86 6.86 5.11
N ARG A 270 1.26 5.75 5.74
CA ARG A 270 0.61 4.43 5.57
C ARG A 270 0.00 4.03 6.90
N ILE A 271 -1.33 3.95 6.96
CA ILE A 271 -2.08 3.64 8.18
C ILE A 271 -2.50 2.17 8.09
N VAL A 272 -2.14 1.38 9.09
CA VAL A 272 -2.40 -0.07 9.15
C VAL A 272 -3.11 -0.40 10.45
N SER A 273 -4.30 -0.99 10.36
CA SER A 273 -5.02 -1.57 11.50
C SER A 273 -5.06 -3.08 11.32
N MET A 274 -4.63 -3.85 12.32
CA MET A 274 -4.53 -5.31 12.20
C MET A 274 -4.72 -6.03 13.52
N GLU A 275 -5.17 -7.27 13.47
CA GLU A 275 -5.24 -8.16 14.64
C GLU A 275 -5.23 -9.64 14.24
N LYS A 276 -5.12 -10.53 15.23
CA LYS A 276 -5.25 -11.97 15.02
C LYS A 276 -6.70 -12.36 14.78
N GLY A 277 -6.92 -13.42 14.00
CA GLY A 277 -8.26 -13.90 13.68
C GLY A 277 -8.99 -13.04 12.64
N ASP A 278 -10.30 -13.14 12.62
CA ASP A 278 -11.19 -12.71 11.53
C ASP A 278 -12.12 -11.54 11.90
N ASN A 279 -11.83 -10.81 12.98
CA ASN A 279 -12.65 -9.68 13.41
C ASN A 279 -12.39 -8.43 12.54
N VAL A 280 -12.84 -8.52 11.28
CA VAL A 280 -12.69 -7.48 10.26
C VAL A 280 -13.39 -6.19 10.69
N LYS A 281 -14.50 -6.28 11.41
CA LYS A 281 -15.23 -5.09 11.88
C LYS A 281 -14.36 -4.25 12.82
N GLN A 282 -13.72 -4.86 13.81
CA GLN A 282 -12.89 -4.16 14.79
C GLN A 282 -11.69 -3.46 14.15
N ILE A 283 -11.01 -4.10 13.19
CA ILE A 283 -9.88 -3.46 12.49
C ILE A 283 -10.34 -2.24 11.68
N ILE A 284 -11.53 -2.29 11.07
CA ILE A 284 -12.06 -1.16 10.28
C ILE A 284 -12.57 -0.04 11.19
N GLU A 285 -13.20 -0.35 12.32
CA GLU A 285 -13.61 0.64 13.33
C GLU A 285 -12.40 1.40 13.88
N ARG A 286 -11.35 0.69 14.28
CA ARG A 286 -10.10 1.30 14.74
C ARG A 286 -9.45 2.17 13.67
N PHE A 287 -9.45 1.70 12.42
CA PHE A 287 -8.93 2.44 11.28
C PHE A 287 -9.74 3.72 10.99
N ALA A 288 -11.07 3.65 11.03
CA ALA A 288 -11.95 4.80 10.81
C ALA A 288 -11.77 5.86 11.91
N LYS A 289 -11.66 5.41 13.17
CA LYS A 289 -11.37 6.28 14.30
C LYS A 289 -10.01 6.97 14.14
N ALA A 290 -8.95 6.23 13.82
CA ALA A 290 -7.61 6.78 13.64
C ALA A 290 -7.54 7.81 12.51
N THR A 291 -8.13 7.52 11.35
CA THR A 291 -8.14 8.45 10.20
C THR A 291 -8.93 9.72 10.51
N THR A 292 -10.04 9.61 11.24
CA THR A 292 -10.85 10.77 11.68
C THR A 292 -10.06 11.67 12.62
N GLU A 293 -9.38 11.11 13.63
CA GLU A 293 -8.59 11.89 14.58
C GLU A 293 -7.38 12.56 13.93
N ILE A 294 -6.69 11.86 13.01
CA ILE A 294 -5.59 12.46 12.23
C ILE A 294 -6.12 13.65 11.41
N GLN A 295 -7.22 13.47 10.66
CA GLN A 295 -7.76 14.54 9.83
C GLN A 295 -8.17 15.76 10.66
N LYS A 296 -8.83 15.54 11.80
CA LYS A 296 -9.23 16.60 12.73
C LYS A 296 -8.03 17.40 13.21
N CYS A 297 -6.95 16.74 13.60
CA CYS A 297 -5.74 17.42 14.05
C CYS A 297 -5.03 18.17 12.90
N LEU A 298 -4.92 17.57 11.71
CA LEU A 298 -4.38 18.26 10.53
C LEU A 298 -5.16 19.54 10.21
N LYS A 299 -6.49 19.51 10.28
CA LYS A 299 -7.34 20.70 10.11
C LYS A 299 -7.06 21.80 11.12
N ASN A 300 -6.80 21.42 12.37
CA ASN A 300 -6.41 22.39 13.41
C ASN A 300 -5.02 23.01 13.15
N GLU A 301 -4.13 22.30 12.43
CA GLU A 301 -2.83 22.82 12.00
C GLU A 301 -2.89 23.58 10.66
N GLY A 302 -4.07 23.78 10.07
CA GLY A 302 -4.24 24.48 8.79
C GLY A 302 -4.03 23.61 7.54
N TYR A 303 -3.99 22.29 7.70
CA TYR A 303 -3.88 21.31 6.62
C TYR A 303 -5.17 20.50 6.45
N ASP A 304 -5.22 19.62 5.45
CA ASP A 304 -6.23 18.56 5.34
C ASP A 304 -5.61 17.37 4.63
N PHE A 305 -6.36 16.29 4.44
CA PHE A 305 -5.98 15.27 3.48
C PHE A 305 -6.18 15.74 2.03
N MET A 306 -5.28 15.30 1.14
CA MET A 306 -5.49 15.42 -0.30
C MET A 306 -6.62 14.49 -0.74
N HIS A 307 -7.65 15.06 -1.35
CA HIS A 307 -8.84 14.36 -1.81
C HIS A 307 -9.48 15.12 -2.97
N SER A 308 -10.06 14.39 -3.92
CA SER A 308 -10.90 14.94 -4.97
C SER A 308 -12.11 14.05 -5.21
N GLU A 309 -13.20 14.61 -5.75
CA GLU A 309 -14.40 13.83 -6.11
C GLU A 309 -14.08 12.76 -7.17
N HIS A 310 -13.22 13.09 -8.15
CA HIS A 310 -12.86 12.17 -9.22
C HIS A 310 -11.94 11.02 -8.76
N LEU A 311 -10.88 11.32 -7.99
CA LEU A 311 -9.83 10.34 -7.67
C LEU A 311 -9.86 9.84 -6.22
N GLY A 312 -10.79 10.31 -5.39
CA GLY A 312 -10.81 10.00 -3.97
C GLY A 312 -9.56 10.52 -3.25
N TRP A 313 -9.03 9.73 -2.33
CA TRP A 313 -7.80 10.02 -1.61
C TRP A 313 -6.59 9.99 -2.54
N ILE A 314 -5.85 11.09 -2.60
CA ILE A 314 -4.70 11.22 -3.48
C ILE A 314 -3.44 10.66 -2.81
N LEU A 315 -2.75 9.78 -3.53
CA LEU A 315 -1.48 9.17 -3.13
C LEU A 315 -0.46 9.26 -4.26
N THR A 316 0.79 8.92 -3.94
CA THR A 316 1.93 9.06 -4.85
C THR A 316 1.81 8.21 -6.10
N CYS A 317 1.41 6.94 -5.93
CA CYS A 317 1.29 6.01 -7.04
C CYS A 317 -0.17 5.95 -7.52
N PRO A 318 -0.45 6.12 -8.83
CA PRO A 318 -1.79 5.99 -9.40
C PRO A 318 -2.52 4.70 -9.02
N SER A 319 -1.80 3.60 -8.77
CA SER A 319 -2.41 2.33 -8.33
C SER A 319 -3.03 2.36 -6.93
N ASN A 320 -2.77 3.40 -6.14
CA ASN A 320 -3.26 3.56 -4.78
C ASN A 320 -4.33 4.67 -4.66
N LEU A 321 -4.78 5.27 -5.75
CA LEU A 321 -5.89 6.25 -5.73
C LEU A 321 -7.22 5.63 -5.25
N GLY A 322 -8.21 6.48 -5.05
CA GLY A 322 -9.55 6.12 -4.59
C GLY A 322 -9.55 5.97 -3.09
N THR A 323 -9.80 4.75 -2.62
CA THR A 323 -9.77 4.41 -1.19
C THR A 323 -8.34 4.30 -0.65
N GLY A 324 -7.38 3.97 -1.52
CA GLY A 324 -6.06 3.45 -1.14
C GLY A 324 -6.11 2.16 -0.32
N LEU A 325 -7.30 1.59 -0.12
CA LEU A 325 -7.57 0.57 0.89
C LEU A 325 -7.18 -0.82 0.38
N ARG A 326 -6.54 -1.57 1.27
CA ARG A 326 -6.35 -3.01 1.13
C ARG A 326 -6.75 -3.69 2.45
N ALA A 327 -7.99 -4.16 2.51
CA ALA A 327 -8.46 -5.11 3.51
C ALA A 327 -8.04 -6.51 3.08
N GLY A 328 -7.42 -7.25 3.98
CA GLY A 328 -6.92 -8.58 3.70
C GLY A 328 -6.68 -9.41 4.94
N ALA A 329 -6.46 -10.70 4.74
CA ALA A 329 -6.16 -11.65 5.79
C ALA A 329 -5.09 -12.66 5.34
N MET A 330 -4.38 -13.20 6.32
CA MET A 330 -3.59 -14.41 6.17
C MET A 330 -4.51 -15.60 6.32
N VAL A 331 -4.79 -16.29 5.21
CA VAL A 331 -5.78 -17.38 5.14
C VAL A 331 -5.10 -18.69 4.75
N LYS A 332 -5.33 -19.75 5.52
CA LYS A 332 -4.78 -21.10 5.30
C LYS A 332 -5.79 -21.95 4.55
N VAL A 333 -5.57 -22.16 3.25
CA VAL A 333 -6.50 -22.86 2.34
C VAL A 333 -5.74 -23.80 1.39
N PRO A 334 -5.01 -24.81 1.91
CA PRO A 334 -4.15 -25.68 1.10
C PRO A 334 -4.89 -26.44 0.00
N HIS A 335 -6.14 -26.85 0.22
CA HIS A 335 -6.88 -27.61 -0.79
C HIS A 335 -7.36 -26.70 -1.92
N PHE A 336 -8.05 -25.60 -1.59
CA PHE A 336 -8.55 -24.65 -2.57
C PHE A 336 -7.44 -23.96 -3.34
N SER A 337 -6.34 -23.59 -2.66
CA SER A 337 -5.21 -22.93 -3.33
C SER A 337 -4.34 -23.87 -4.17
N SER A 338 -4.52 -25.19 -4.09
CA SER A 338 -3.87 -26.16 -4.98
C SER A 338 -4.43 -26.16 -6.40
N ARG A 339 -5.61 -25.55 -6.61
CA ARG A 339 -6.23 -25.45 -7.93
C ARG A 339 -5.36 -24.63 -8.88
N SER A 340 -5.24 -25.09 -10.13
CA SER A 340 -4.50 -24.38 -11.18
C SER A 340 -5.11 -23.02 -11.54
N ASP A 341 -6.41 -22.85 -11.31
CA ASP A 341 -7.16 -21.61 -11.58
C ASP A 341 -7.32 -20.70 -10.35
N PHE A 342 -6.72 -21.02 -9.19
CA PHE A 342 -6.91 -20.32 -7.91
C PHE A 342 -6.90 -18.78 -8.04
N LYS A 343 -5.82 -18.21 -8.60
CA LYS A 343 -5.71 -16.74 -8.78
C LYS A 343 -6.74 -16.17 -9.76
N LYS A 344 -7.16 -16.95 -10.77
CA LYS A 344 -8.20 -16.55 -11.72
C LYS A 344 -9.59 -16.54 -11.06
N VAL A 345 -9.86 -17.50 -10.18
CA VAL A 345 -11.07 -17.52 -9.35
C VAL A 345 -11.11 -16.30 -8.43
N LEU A 346 -10.02 -16.00 -7.71
CA LEU A 346 -9.93 -14.81 -6.88
C LEU A 346 -10.18 -13.52 -7.68
N GLY A 347 -9.59 -13.40 -8.87
CA GLY A 347 -9.82 -12.24 -9.74
C GLY A 347 -11.30 -12.06 -10.12
N ARG A 348 -12.03 -13.15 -10.43
CA ARG A 348 -13.48 -13.09 -10.66
C ARG A 348 -14.27 -12.66 -9.43
N MET A 349 -13.73 -12.90 -8.23
CA MET A 349 -14.30 -12.48 -6.96
C MET A 349 -13.87 -11.06 -6.53
N GLY A 350 -13.12 -10.32 -7.35
CA GLY A 350 -12.58 -9.01 -6.95
C GLY A 350 -11.49 -9.09 -5.87
N LEU A 351 -10.88 -10.26 -5.71
CA LEU A 351 -9.81 -10.55 -4.76
C LEU A 351 -8.46 -10.77 -5.47
N GLN A 352 -7.39 -10.64 -4.71
CA GLN A 352 -6.03 -10.97 -5.11
C GLN A 352 -5.32 -11.74 -3.99
N ALA A 353 -4.35 -12.57 -4.35
CA ALA A 353 -3.50 -13.30 -3.40
C ALA A 353 -2.02 -12.95 -3.58
N ARG A 354 -1.31 -12.85 -2.45
CA ARG A 354 0.15 -12.70 -2.34
C ARG A 354 0.70 -13.79 -1.41
N GLY A 355 2.00 -14.06 -1.49
CA GLY A 355 2.66 -14.99 -0.55
C GLY A 355 2.76 -14.42 0.85
N THR A 356 3.30 -15.22 1.77
CA THR A 356 3.26 -14.93 3.21
C THR A 356 4.13 -13.75 3.65
N ALA A 357 5.12 -13.34 2.85
CA ALA A 357 5.99 -12.20 3.09
C ALA A 357 5.73 -11.02 2.13
N GLY A 358 4.56 -10.97 1.47
CA GLY A 358 4.17 -9.88 0.58
C GLY A 358 4.20 -10.23 -0.90
N VAL A 359 4.22 -9.18 -1.75
CA VAL A 359 3.88 -9.25 -3.18
C VAL A 359 4.79 -10.16 -4.01
N ASP A 360 6.05 -10.32 -3.61
CA ASP A 360 7.06 -11.12 -4.33
C ASP A 360 7.43 -12.43 -3.61
N SER A 361 6.67 -12.83 -2.58
CA SER A 361 6.97 -14.02 -1.79
C SER A 361 6.13 -15.25 -2.19
N ALA A 362 6.64 -16.45 -1.90
CA ALA A 362 5.90 -17.69 -2.05
C ALA A 362 4.87 -17.88 -0.92
N SER A 363 3.84 -18.68 -1.18
CA SER A 363 2.96 -19.19 -0.12
C SER A 363 3.67 -20.26 0.70
N SER A 364 3.43 -20.30 2.01
CA SER A 364 3.93 -21.37 2.88
C SER A 364 2.78 -22.26 3.34
N GLY A 365 2.82 -23.55 2.98
CA GLY A 365 1.84 -24.56 3.44
C GLY A 365 0.37 -24.24 3.10
N GLY A 366 0.10 -23.64 1.94
CA GLY A 366 -1.25 -23.25 1.55
C GLY A 366 -1.76 -21.96 2.22
N THR A 367 -0.88 -21.22 2.89
CA THR A 367 -1.23 -19.92 3.50
C THR A 367 -0.98 -18.78 2.52
N TRP A 368 -1.98 -17.92 2.35
CA TRP A 368 -1.97 -16.80 1.42
C TRP A 368 -2.41 -15.50 2.07
N ASP A 369 -1.82 -14.38 1.66
CA ASP A 369 -2.33 -13.04 1.91
C ASP A 369 -3.42 -12.71 0.88
N ILE A 370 -4.69 -12.86 1.26
CA ILE A 370 -5.85 -12.62 0.38
C ILE A 370 -6.44 -11.25 0.72
N SER A 371 -6.69 -10.42 -0.29
CA SER A 371 -7.22 -9.05 -0.10
C SER A 371 -8.09 -8.59 -1.28
N ASN A 372 -8.83 -7.49 -1.11
CA ASN A 372 -9.49 -6.82 -2.24
C ASN A 372 -8.46 -6.40 -3.31
N ALA A 373 -8.85 -6.54 -4.58
CA ALA A 373 -8.00 -6.21 -5.73
C ALA A 373 -8.13 -4.73 -6.14
N ASP A 374 -9.37 -4.24 -6.20
CA ASP A 374 -9.71 -2.88 -6.62
C ASP A 374 -9.42 -1.86 -5.51
N ARG A 375 -9.18 -0.60 -5.91
CA ARG A 375 -8.99 0.54 -4.97
C ARG A 375 -9.75 1.80 -5.35
N LEU A 376 -10.02 1.98 -6.65
CA LEU A 376 -10.71 3.12 -7.22
C LEU A 376 -12.05 2.66 -7.83
N GLY A 377 -13.06 3.53 -7.81
CA GLY A 377 -14.41 3.25 -8.32
C GLY A 377 -15.35 2.44 -7.39
N LYS A 378 -14.90 2.05 -6.20
CA LYS A 378 -15.71 1.41 -5.14
C LYS A 378 -15.34 2.01 -3.79
N SER A 379 -16.29 2.18 -2.89
CA SER A 379 -16.06 2.75 -1.57
C SER A 379 -15.28 1.82 -0.65
N GLU A 380 -14.79 2.34 0.47
CA GLU A 380 -14.09 1.54 1.47
C GLU A 380 -14.97 0.38 1.97
N ILE A 381 -16.24 0.66 2.32
CA ILE A 381 -17.18 -0.39 2.76
C ILE A 381 -17.47 -1.42 1.67
N GLU A 382 -17.66 -1.00 0.41
CA GLU A 382 -17.88 -1.96 -0.69
C GLU A 382 -16.69 -2.91 -0.86
N LEU A 383 -15.46 -2.39 -0.80
CA LEU A 383 -14.24 -3.20 -0.91
C LEU A 383 -14.07 -4.14 0.29
N VAL A 384 -14.38 -3.68 1.51
CA VAL A 384 -14.32 -4.54 2.70
C VAL A 384 -15.40 -5.62 2.63
N ASN A 385 -16.60 -5.33 2.12
CA ASN A 385 -17.65 -6.33 1.97
C ASN A 385 -17.29 -7.39 0.91
N ILE A 386 -16.70 -6.99 -0.22
CA ILE A 386 -16.12 -7.92 -1.20
C ILE A 386 -15.11 -8.85 -0.54
N PHE A 387 -14.26 -8.31 0.34
CA PHE A 387 -13.29 -9.09 1.09
C PHE A 387 -13.94 -10.06 2.09
N ILE A 388 -14.87 -9.60 2.93
CA ILE A 388 -15.56 -10.42 3.93
C ILE A 388 -16.27 -11.59 3.24
N GLU A 389 -17.12 -11.31 2.25
CA GLU A 389 -17.90 -12.34 1.56
C GLU A 389 -17.00 -13.31 0.79
N GLY A 390 -15.98 -12.77 0.13
CA GLY A 390 -15.08 -13.57 -0.69
C GLY A 390 -14.24 -14.53 0.15
N VAL A 391 -13.68 -14.09 1.28
CA VAL A 391 -12.91 -14.98 2.16
C VAL A 391 -13.82 -16.01 2.85
N ALA A 392 -15.02 -15.62 3.29
CA ALA A 392 -15.98 -16.56 3.85
C ALA A 392 -16.33 -17.68 2.85
N GLN A 393 -16.53 -17.34 1.58
CA GLN A 393 -16.80 -18.32 0.53
C GLN A 393 -15.59 -19.23 0.24
N ILE A 394 -14.39 -18.68 0.22
CA ILE A 394 -13.16 -19.46 0.05
C ILE A 394 -13.01 -20.50 1.17
N ILE A 395 -13.32 -20.12 2.42
CA ILE A 395 -13.25 -21.03 3.57
C ILE A 395 -14.32 -22.12 3.46
N ARG A 396 -15.53 -21.81 3.00
CA ARG A 396 -16.56 -22.82 2.71
C ARG A 396 -16.08 -23.85 1.68
N TRP A 397 -15.43 -23.39 0.61
CA TRP A 397 -14.85 -24.28 -0.40
C TRP A 397 -13.70 -25.12 0.15
N GLU A 398 -12.84 -24.53 0.98
CA GLU A 398 -11.79 -25.29 1.67
C GLU A 398 -12.38 -26.39 2.54
N GLN A 399 -13.41 -26.08 3.34
CA GLN A 399 -14.11 -27.05 4.19
C GLN A 399 -14.79 -28.17 3.39
N ALA A 400 -15.40 -27.84 2.24
CA ALA A 400 -16.00 -28.82 1.33
C ALA A 400 -14.92 -29.76 0.75
N LEU A 401 -13.79 -29.21 0.31
CA LEU A 401 -12.66 -30.00 -0.20
C LEU A 401 -12.01 -30.88 0.89
N GLU A 402 -11.90 -30.39 2.13
CA GLU A 402 -11.45 -31.19 3.29
C GLU A 402 -12.37 -32.40 3.55
N GLN A 403 -13.65 -32.29 3.18
CA GLN A 403 -14.65 -33.37 3.26
C GLN A 403 -14.74 -34.22 1.99
N GLY A 404 -13.88 -34.00 1.00
CA GLY A 404 -13.88 -34.72 -0.28
C GLY A 404 -15.02 -34.35 -1.23
N GLN A 405 -15.66 -33.19 -1.03
CA GLN A 405 -16.76 -32.72 -1.89
C GLN A 405 -16.21 -31.99 -3.13
N ASN A 406 -16.96 -32.03 -4.23
CA ASN A 406 -16.64 -31.30 -5.45
C ASN A 406 -17.25 -29.88 -5.41
N ILE A 407 -16.44 -28.87 -5.74
CA ILE A 407 -16.83 -27.44 -5.74
C ILE A 407 -16.84 -26.81 -7.14
N ASP A 408 -16.58 -27.58 -8.20
CA ASP A 408 -16.33 -27.06 -9.54
C ASP A 408 -17.53 -26.34 -10.14
N ALA A 409 -18.74 -26.84 -9.90
CA ALA A 409 -19.97 -26.18 -10.34
C ALA A 409 -20.16 -24.80 -9.68
N GLU A 410 -19.89 -24.70 -8.37
CA GLU A 410 -19.96 -23.43 -7.64
C GLU A 410 -18.88 -22.46 -8.11
N VAL A 411 -17.65 -22.93 -8.28
CA VAL A 411 -16.53 -22.13 -8.80
C VAL A 411 -16.78 -21.70 -10.24
N ALA A 412 -17.45 -22.52 -11.06
CA ALA A 412 -17.80 -22.14 -12.43
C ALA A 412 -18.84 -21.00 -12.44
N ALA A 413 -19.82 -21.05 -11.54
CA ALA A 413 -20.90 -20.06 -11.41
C ALA A 413 -20.48 -18.74 -10.73
N ILE A 414 -19.26 -18.63 -10.20
CA ILE A 414 -18.83 -17.46 -9.44
C ILE A 414 -18.73 -16.19 -10.33
N GLY A 415 -19.26 -15.10 -9.79
CA GLY A 415 -19.03 -13.73 -10.27
C GLY A 415 -18.44 -12.86 -9.16
N LEU A 416 -18.42 -11.54 -9.36
CA LEU A 416 -18.09 -10.61 -8.29
C LEU A 416 -19.02 -10.86 -7.08
N PRO A 417 -18.53 -10.84 -5.83
CA PRO A 417 -19.36 -11.04 -4.66
C PRO A 417 -20.49 -10.01 -4.70
N LYS A 418 -21.74 -10.49 -4.72
CA LYS A 418 -22.90 -9.60 -4.70
C LYS A 418 -22.87 -8.85 -3.37
N THR A 419 -22.96 -7.52 -3.40
CA THR A 419 -22.92 -6.65 -2.22
C THR A 419 -24.13 -6.81 -1.28
N VAL A 420 -24.93 -7.86 -1.43
CA VAL A 420 -26.21 -8.07 -0.73
C VAL A 420 -26.37 -9.54 -0.37
N THR A 421 -26.53 -9.78 0.94
CA THR A 421 -26.98 -10.99 1.65
C THR A 421 -27.15 -12.24 0.77
N ILE A 422 -26.18 -13.14 0.84
CA ILE A 422 -26.46 -14.56 0.59
C ILE A 422 -27.36 -14.99 1.75
N GLU A 423 -28.62 -15.33 1.48
CA GLU A 423 -29.39 -16.15 2.42
C GLU A 423 -28.64 -17.47 2.57
N VAL A 424 -27.98 -17.67 3.71
CA VAL A 424 -27.30 -18.92 4.02
C VAL A 424 -28.29 -19.81 4.77
N PRO A 425 -28.83 -20.88 4.18
CA PRO A 425 -29.51 -21.89 4.95
C PRO A 425 -28.46 -22.61 5.80
N PHE A 426 -28.42 -22.29 7.09
CA PHE A 426 -27.71 -23.09 8.08
C PHE A 426 -28.47 -24.42 8.22
N SER A 427 -28.00 -25.50 7.60
CA SER A 427 -28.43 -26.82 8.01
C SER A 427 -27.68 -27.20 9.28
N SER A 428 -28.17 -26.77 10.44
CA SER A 428 -27.69 -27.25 11.74
C SER A 428 -28.18 -28.69 11.96
N THR A 429 -27.53 -29.68 11.35
CA THR A 429 -27.69 -31.07 11.80
C THR A 429 -26.73 -31.32 12.96
N ARG A 430 -27.22 -31.04 14.16
CA ARG A 430 -26.94 -31.81 15.39
C ARG A 430 -27.98 -31.45 16.44
N GLY A 431 -29.04 -32.26 16.48
CA GLY A 431 -29.93 -32.31 17.63
C GLY A 431 -29.15 -32.84 18.83
N MET A 432 -28.87 -31.97 19.80
CA MET A 432 -28.71 -32.39 21.19
C MET A 432 -30.10 -32.37 21.81
N LYS A 433 -30.66 -33.55 22.06
CA LYS A 433 -31.71 -33.70 23.06
C LYS A 433 -31.07 -33.42 24.42
N LEU A 434 -31.58 -32.42 25.11
CA LEU A 434 -31.46 -32.31 26.56
C LEU A 434 -32.75 -32.87 27.14
N GLU A 435 -32.55 -33.85 28.03
CA GLU A 435 -33.46 -34.58 28.94
C GLU A 435 -34.96 -34.65 28.63
#